data_AF-A0A2V9F6K1-F1
#
_entry.id   AF-A0A2V9F6K1-F1
#
_cell.length_a   1.000
_cell.length_b   1.000
_cell.length_c   1.000
_cell.angle_alpha   90.00
_cell.angle_beta   90.00
_cell.angle_gamma   90.00
#
_symmetry.space_group_name_H-M   'P 1'
#
loop_
_entity.id
_entity.type
_entity.pdbx_description
1 polymer ?
#
loop_
_entity_poly.entity_id
_entity_poly.type
_entity_poly.pdbx_seq_one_letter_code
_entity_poly.pdbx_strand_id
1 'polypeptide(L)'
;MASHVPFGGFGQGIEFQVVGKPLQPGERHGAPFTAVSADYFSTMQIGLVKGRFFDSSDAYGTSPSIIISQTMARQVLSGEDAIGKKLTLGEQHSVGTIVGIVNDIKIYYLRERPGWHIYVPLAQFPSRTFGFVVRSSGDPTIMATAIRDALWAVDRDQPISSVEPLQNLIAVVNTGDRVVADLMVFFSVLAMFLGAIGIYGVMAHLVSQRIHEIGIRMALGASPVHVMRMVLSQGLKLALGGVGAGVLAALGATRLLATQLYQVTPTDPLTFSVVPLLFAIVALAACYVPAWRGMRVDPLVALRYE
;
A
#
# COMPACT_ATOMS: atom_id res chain seq x y z
N MET A 1 -12.92 21.04 17.24
CA MET A 1 -14.03 20.14 16.87
C MET A 1 -14.07 19.99 15.35
N ALA A 2 -14.54 18.84 14.86
CA ALA A 2 -14.75 18.60 13.43
C ALA A 2 -15.90 17.61 13.22
N SER A 3 -16.71 17.77 12.16
CA SER A 3 -17.78 16.81 11.83
C SER A 3 -17.25 15.42 11.49
N HIS A 4 -16.00 15.34 11.02
CA HIS A 4 -15.26 14.11 10.88
C HIS A 4 -13.76 14.35 11.11
N VAL A 5 -13.06 13.30 11.51
CA VAL A 5 -11.61 13.31 11.74
C VAL A 5 -10.95 12.43 10.66
N PRO A 6 -9.78 12.81 10.13
CA PRO A 6 -9.03 11.95 9.21
C PRO A 6 -8.86 10.54 9.76
N PHE A 7 -9.01 9.53 8.89
CA PHE A 7 -8.95 8.10 9.20
C PHE A 7 -10.04 7.56 10.14
N GLY A 8 -11.05 8.37 10.49
CA GLY A 8 -12.19 7.97 11.32
C GLY A 8 -13.29 7.19 10.58
N GLY A 9 -13.08 6.85 9.30
CA GLY A 9 -13.99 6.02 8.48
C GLY A 9 -15.25 6.71 7.94
N PHE A 10 -15.79 7.73 8.64
CA PHE A 10 -16.95 8.49 8.18
C PHE A 10 -16.52 9.81 7.54
N GLY A 11 -16.37 9.82 6.22
CA GLY A 11 -16.24 11.06 5.47
C GLY A 11 -17.52 11.35 4.68
N GLN A 12 -17.95 12.60 4.69
CA GLN A 12 -19.02 13.05 3.82
C GLN A 12 -18.42 13.74 2.60
N GLY A 13 -18.88 13.34 1.42
CA GLY A 13 -18.66 14.10 0.19
C GLY A 13 -19.79 15.11 0.02
N ILE A 14 -19.46 16.27 -0.55
CA ILE A 14 -20.45 17.23 -1.03
C ILE A 14 -20.22 17.47 -2.50
N GLU A 15 -21.31 17.52 -3.27
CA GLU A 15 -21.25 18.03 -4.63
C GLU A 15 -20.96 19.54 -4.57
N PHE A 16 -20.11 20.03 -5.47
CA PHE A 16 -19.80 21.45 -5.55
C PHE A 16 -19.72 21.93 -6.99
N GLN A 17 -19.92 23.23 -7.17
CA GLN A 17 -19.78 23.89 -8.45
C GLN A 17 -19.14 25.27 -8.28
N VAL A 18 -18.22 25.64 -9.17
CA VAL A 18 -17.66 26.99 -9.20
C VAL A 18 -18.69 27.93 -9.83
N VAL A 19 -19.06 29.00 -9.12
CA VAL A 19 -20.02 29.99 -9.64
C VAL A 19 -19.44 30.62 -10.91
N GLY A 20 -20.24 30.62 -11.98
CA GLY A 20 -19.84 31.13 -13.29
C GLY A 20 -19.12 30.13 -14.20
N LYS A 21 -18.86 28.90 -13.75
CA LYS A 21 -18.38 27.79 -14.59
C LYS A 21 -19.42 26.66 -14.59
N PRO A 22 -20.38 26.66 -15.55
CA PRO A 22 -21.38 25.60 -15.64
C PRO A 22 -20.72 24.25 -15.93
N LEU A 23 -21.19 23.19 -15.26
CA LEU A 23 -20.76 21.81 -15.51
C LEU A 23 -21.42 21.29 -16.80
N GLN A 24 -20.75 20.38 -17.50
CA GLN A 24 -21.35 19.71 -18.65
C GLN A 24 -22.50 18.78 -18.21
N PRO A 25 -23.49 18.52 -19.07
CA PRO A 25 -24.57 17.58 -18.74
C PRO A 25 -24.01 16.20 -18.32
N GLY A 26 -24.29 15.78 -17.09
CA GLY A 26 -23.80 14.52 -16.51
C GLY A 26 -22.48 14.62 -15.73
N GLU A 27 -21.79 15.76 -15.78
CA GLU A 27 -20.60 16.03 -14.99
C GLU A 27 -20.99 16.42 -13.55
N ARG A 28 -20.40 15.73 -12.57
CA ARG A 28 -20.61 16.01 -11.14
C ARG A 28 -19.25 16.11 -10.46
N HIS A 29 -18.99 17.21 -9.78
CA HIS A 29 -17.81 17.36 -8.95
C HIS A 29 -18.17 17.13 -7.48
N GLY A 30 -17.61 16.09 -6.89
CA GLY A 30 -17.70 15.81 -5.46
C GLY A 30 -16.35 16.02 -4.80
N ALA A 31 -16.36 16.60 -3.59
CA ALA A 31 -15.18 16.64 -2.74
C ALA A 31 -15.55 16.24 -1.30
N PRO A 32 -14.67 15.55 -0.57
CA PRO A 32 -14.74 15.46 0.89
C PRO A 32 -14.96 16.83 1.51
N PHE A 33 -15.89 16.92 2.46
CA PHE A 33 -16.20 18.16 3.17
C PHE A 33 -16.23 17.98 4.69
N THR A 34 -15.52 18.83 5.42
CA THR A 34 -15.48 18.80 6.90
C THR A 34 -15.96 20.12 7.46
N ALA A 35 -16.92 20.06 8.38
CA ALA A 35 -17.28 21.22 9.19
C ALA A 35 -16.34 21.28 10.40
N VAL A 36 -15.64 22.40 10.60
CA VAL A 36 -14.57 22.52 11.58
C VAL A 36 -14.70 23.76 12.44
N SER A 37 -14.20 23.70 13.68
CA SER A 37 -14.01 24.88 14.52
C SER A 37 -12.79 25.69 14.06
N ALA A 38 -12.72 26.97 14.43
CA ALA A 38 -11.57 27.85 14.13
C ALA A 38 -10.22 27.22 14.51
N ASP A 39 -10.14 26.62 15.71
CA ASP A 39 -8.90 26.01 16.23
C ASP A 39 -8.53 24.65 15.60
N TYR A 40 -9.34 24.12 14.67
CA TYR A 40 -9.07 22.82 14.09
C TYR A 40 -7.73 22.79 13.35
N PHE A 41 -7.44 23.82 12.54
CA PHE A 41 -6.23 23.85 11.72
C PHE A 41 -4.96 23.96 12.56
N SER A 42 -4.96 24.79 13.61
CA SER A 42 -3.85 24.88 14.55
C SER A 42 -3.69 23.57 15.33
N THR A 43 -4.79 22.97 15.78
CA THR A 43 -4.77 21.68 16.49
C THR A 43 -4.29 20.54 15.61
N MET A 44 -4.58 20.54 14.30
CA MET A 44 -4.10 19.54 13.35
C MET A 44 -2.74 19.89 12.73
N GLN A 45 -2.18 21.07 13.05
CA GLN A 45 -0.98 21.62 12.41
C GLN A 45 -1.07 21.70 10.88
N ILE A 46 -2.26 22.03 10.38
CA ILE A 46 -2.49 22.26 8.96
C ILE A 46 -2.12 23.73 8.65
N GLY A 47 -1.07 23.91 7.86
CA GLY A 47 -0.57 25.24 7.50
C GLY A 47 -1.51 25.98 6.53
N LEU A 48 -1.62 27.30 6.72
CA LEU A 48 -2.27 28.21 5.77
C LEU A 48 -1.33 28.48 4.60
N VAL A 49 -1.83 28.33 3.38
CA VAL A 49 -1.11 28.67 2.14
C VAL A 49 -1.44 30.09 1.72
N LYS A 50 -2.72 30.49 1.77
CA LYS A 50 -3.19 31.81 1.36
C LYS A 50 -4.53 32.16 2.02
N GLY A 51 -4.80 33.44 2.25
CA GLY A 51 -6.09 33.92 2.79
C GLY A 51 -6.10 33.98 4.32
N ARG A 52 -7.14 33.46 4.95
CA ARG A 52 -7.28 33.37 6.41
C ARG A 52 -7.91 32.05 6.87
N PHE A 53 -7.72 31.73 8.14
CA PHE A 53 -8.51 30.69 8.82
C PHE A 53 -9.90 31.23 9.21
N PHE A 54 -10.78 30.33 9.64
CA PHE A 54 -12.05 30.73 10.22
C PHE A 54 -11.86 31.46 11.55
N ASP A 55 -12.72 32.44 11.80
CA ASP A 55 -12.74 33.22 13.04
C ASP A 55 -14.19 33.46 13.50
N SER A 56 -14.37 34.28 14.53
CA SER A 56 -15.70 34.57 15.10
C SER A 56 -16.66 35.29 14.15
N SER A 57 -16.17 35.87 13.04
CA SER A 57 -17.01 36.49 12.02
C SER A 57 -17.70 35.47 11.11
N ASP A 58 -17.21 34.22 11.07
CA ASP A 58 -17.80 33.14 10.28
C ASP A 58 -18.91 32.42 11.07
N ALA A 59 -19.85 33.20 11.61
CA ALA A 59 -20.92 32.74 12.47
C ALA A 59 -22.16 32.28 11.67
N TYR A 60 -23.11 31.65 12.37
CA TYR A 60 -24.40 31.32 11.79
C TYR A 60 -25.12 32.58 11.27
N GLY A 61 -25.73 32.49 10.09
CA GLY A 61 -26.48 33.59 9.47
C GLY A 61 -25.63 34.61 8.69
N THR A 62 -24.30 34.49 8.69
CA THR A 62 -23.44 35.28 7.82
C THR A 62 -23.30 34.63 6.44
N SER A 63 -22.68 35.35 5.49
CA SER A 63 -22.29 34.76 4.21
C SER A 63 -21.42 33.51 4.45
N PRO A 64 -21.70 32.37 3.80
CA PRO A 64 -20.95 31.15 4.05
C PRO A 64 -19.48 31.29 3.64
N SER A 65 -18.58 30.90 4.53
CA SER A 65 -17.13 30.95 4.30
C SER A 65 -16.60 29.56 4.01
N ILE A 66 -15.65 29.44 3.09
CA ILE A 66 -15.09 28.17 2.66
C ILE A 66 -13.57 28.24 2.68
N ILE A 67 -12.93 27.19 3.18
CA ILE A 67 -11.49 26.97 3.04
C ILE A 67 -11.28 25.71 2.19
N ILE A 68 -10.35 25.72 1.25
CA ILE A 68 -10.10 24.58 0.37
C ILE A 68 -8.66 24.07 0.45
N SER A 69 -8.44 22.82 0.05
CA SER A 69 -7.09 22.26 -0.09
C SER A 69 -6.33 22.92 -1.25
N GLN A 70 -5.00 22.97 -1.13
CA GLN A 70 -4.12 23.53 -2.15
C GLN A 70 -4.26 22.81 -3.50
N THR A 71 -4.46 21.49 -3.49
CA THR A 71 -4.68 20.69 -4.69
C THR A 71 -6.00 21.04 -5.36
N MET A 72 -7.07 21.25 -4.59
CA MET A 72 -8.35 21.73 -5.14
C MET A 72 -8.19 23.10 -5.80
N ALA A 73 -7.51 24.04 -5.13
CA ALA A 73 -7.27 25.38 -5.67
C ALA A 73 -6.53 25.32 -7.01
N ARG A 74 -5.49 24.48 -7.13
CA ARG A 74 -4.74 24.33 -8.39
C ARG A 74 -5.56 23.69 -9.51
N GLN A 75 -6.27 22.60 -9.21
CA GLN A 75 -6.92 21.78 -10.25
C GLN A 75 -8.28 22.33 -10.69
N VAL A 76 -9.12 22.77 -9.73
CA VAL A 76 -10.48 23.24 -10.00
C VAL A 76 -10.49 24.68 -10.51
N LEU A 77 -9.59 25.53 -9.99
CA LEU A 77 -9.54 26.95 -10.32
C LEU A 77 -8.41 27.28 -11.30
N SER A 78 -7.76 26.26 -11.89
CA SER A 78 -6.77 26.39 -12.96
C SER A 78 -5.60 27.34 -12.64
N GLY A 79 -5.26 27.49 -11.35
CA GLY A 79 -4.20 28.41 -10.89
C GLY A 79 -4.61 29.89 -10.83
N GLU A 80 -5.87 30.24 -11.09
CA GLU A 80 -6.41 31.57 -10.82
C GLU A 80 -6.46 31.87 -9.32
N ASP A 81 -6.56 33.15 -8.93
CA ASP A 81 -6.70 33.49 -7.52
C ASP A 81 -8.02 32.94 -6.95
N ALA A 82 -7.90 31.94 -6.08
CA ALA A 82 -9.05 31.26 -5.51
C ALA A 82 -9.77 32.10 -4.45
N ILE A 83 -9.06 33.02 -3.79
CA ILE A 83 -9.63 33.82 -2.71
C ILE A 83 -10.71 34.76 -3.26
N GLY A 84 -11.86 34.80 -2.60
CA GLY A 84 -13.01 35.62 -3.00
C GLY A 84 -13.91 34.98 -4.06
N LYS A 85 -13.50 33.87 -4.69
CA LYS A 85 -14.37 33.12 -5.59
C LYS A 85 -15.45 32.39 -4.80
N LYS A 86 -16.58 32.12 -5.47
CA LYS A 86 -17.74 31.49 -4.85
C LYS A 86 -17.90 30.04 -5.33
N LEU A 87 -18.21 29.16 -4.40
CA LEU A 87 -18.59 27.77 -4.64
C LEU A 87 -20.04 27.58 -4.21
N THR A 88 -20.80 26.93 -5.07
CA THR A 88 -22.12 26.39 -4.75
C THR A 88 -21.92 24.99 -4.16
N LEU A 89 -22.49 24.72 -2.99
CA LEU A 89 -22.33 23.47 -2.25
C LEU A 89 -23.67 22.74 -2.10
N GLY A 90 -23.66 21.44 -2.41
CA GLY A 90 -24.77 20.51 -2.23
C GLY A 90 -26.02 20.81 -3.06
N GLU A 91 -27.04 19.96 -2.93
CA GLU A 91 -28.30 20.13 -3.67
C GLU A 91 -29.12 21.35 -3.22
N GLN A 92 -28.86 21.87 -2.02
CA GLN A 92 -29.45 23.13 -1.56
C GLN A 92 -28.78 24.38 -2.18
N HIS A 93 -27.78 24.20 -3.05
CA HIS A 93 -27.09 25.25 -3.76
C HIS A 93 -26.59 26.39 -2.86
N SER A 94 -26.07 26.04 -1.67
CA SER A 94 -25.54 27.02 -0.73
C SER A 94 -24.28 27.67 -1.29
N VAL A 95 -24.32 28.97 -1.52
CA VAL A 95 -23.20 29.70 -2.11
C VAL A 95 -22.28 30.23 -1.02
N GLY A 96 -21.06 29.69 -0.95
CA GLY A 96 -20.02 30.16 -0.04
C GLY A 96 -18.84 30.78 -0.76
N THR A 97 -18.11 31.66 -0.06
CA THR A 97 -16.93 32.37 -0.57
C THR A 97 -15.67 31.72 -0.05
N ILE A 98 -14.69 31.48 -0.92
CA ILE A 98 -13.39 30.94 -0.54
C ILE A 98 -12.60 32.04 0.18
N VAL A 99 -12.33 31.84 1.47
CA VAL A 99 -11.59 32.79 2.32
C VAL A 99 -10.17 32.32 2.62
N GLY A 100 -9.85 31.05 2.37
CA GLY A 100 -8.53 30.49 2.64
C GLY A 100 -8.20 29.24 1.85
N ILE A 101 -6.90 28.99 1.73
CA ILE A 101 -6.31 27.79 1.13
C ILE A 101 -5.34 27.20 2.15
N VAL A 102 -5.45 25.90 2.40
CA VAL A 102 -4.62 25.18 3.38
C VAL A 102 -3.82 24.06 2.73
N ASN A 103 -2.77 23.61 3.43
CA ASN A 103 -1.97 22.47 3.01
C ASN A 103 -2.84 21.22 2.82
N ASP A 104 -2.49 20.42 1.82
CA ASP A 104 -3.19 19.18 1.55
C ASP A 104 -2.95 18.17 2.69
N ILE A 105 -4.01 17.45 3.07
CA ILE A 105 -3.95 16.35 4.02
C ILE A 105 -4.46 15.05 3.40
N LYS A 106 -4.12 13.93 4.01
CA LYS A 106 -4.70 12.62 3.71
C LYS A 106 -5.87 12.39 4.65
N ILE A 107 -6.99 11.92 4.11
CA ILE A 107 -8.27 11.82 4.81
C ILE A 107 -8.63 10.37 5.03
N TYR A 108 -8.49 9.52 4.01
CA TYR A 108 -8.98 8.15 4.03
C TYR A 108 -7.86 7.13 4.01
N TYR A 109 -6.83 7.34 3.18
CA TYR A 109 -5.76 6.37 2.98
C TYR A 109 -4.38 7.00 3.08
N LEU A 110 -3.41 6.26 3.62
CA LEU A 110 -2.02 6.74 3.70
C LEU A 110 -1.33 6.77 2.34
N ARG A 111 -1.77 5.96 1.38
CA ARG A 111 -1.21 5.86 0.03
C ARG A 111 -1.97 6.69 -1.00
N GLU A 112 -3.03 7.40 -0.60
CA GLU A 112 -3.71 8.30 -1.53
C GLU A 112 -2.85 9.54 -1.82
N ARG A 113 -2.97 10.04 -3.06
CA ARG A 113 -2.50 11.38 -3.35
C ARG A 113 -3.44 12.36 -2.63
N PRO A 114 -2.90 13.39 -1.96
CA PRO A 114 -3.75 14.39 -1.35
C PRO A 114 -4.71 14.99 -2.39
N GLY A 115 -6.00 14.97 -2.07
CA GLY A 115 -7.08 15.25 -3.01
C GLY A 115 -7.78 16.60 -2.76
N TRP A 116 -8.93 16.77 -3.41
CA TRP A 116 -9.80 17.90 -3.13
C TRP A 116 -10.36 17.78 -1.72
N HIS A 117 -10.41 18.89 -0.98
CA HIS A 117 -11.04 18.95 0.33
C HIS A 117 -11.63 20.33 0.54
N ILE A 118 -12.88 20.36 1.00
CA ILE A 118 -13.61 21.56 1.38
C ILE A 118 -13.76 21.59 2.91
N TYR A 119 -13.41 22.70 3.53
CA TYR A 119 -13.66 22.98 4.94
C TYR A 119 -14.70 24.07 5.05
N VAL A 120 -15.63 23.91 5.98
CA VAL A 120 -16.66 24.89 6.30
C VAL A 120 -16.74 25.15 7.81
N PRO A 121 -17.20 26.32 8.27
CA PRO A 121 -17.36 26.60 9.68
C PRO A 121 -18.43 25.71 10.31
N LEU A 122 -18.10 25.06 11.43
CA LEU A 122 -19.06 24.23 12.18
C LEU A 122 -20.29 25.03 12.65
N ALA A 123 -20.13 26.33 12.90
CA ALA A 123 -21.24 27.21 13.27
C ALA A 123 -22.27 27.41 12.14
N GLN A 124 -21.84 27.36 10.88
CA GLN A 124 -22.72 27.52 9.71
C GLN A 124 -23.27 26.18 9.22
N PHE A 125 -22.49 25.10 9.36
CA PHE A 125 -22.83 23.75 8.94
C PHE A 125 -22.80 22.80 10.14
N PRO A 126 -23.79 22.89 11.06
CA PRO A 126 -23.82 22.07 12.25
C PRO A 126 -24.00 20.60 11.87
N SER A 127 -23.20 19.74 12.48
CA SER A 127 -23.32 18.28 12.35
C SER A 127 -23.87 17.71 13.65
N ARG A 128 -24.80 16.74 13.54
CA ARG A 128 -25.31 15.99 14.71
C ARG A 128 -24.24 15.09 15.34
N THR A 129 -23.24 14.73 14.53
CA THR A 129 -22.10 13.91 14.97
C THR A 129 -20.83 14.70 14.70
N PHE A 130 -20.01 14.90 15.72
CA PHE A 130 -18.71 15.57 15.59
C PHE A 130 -17.71 14.96 16.55
N GLY A 131 -16.44 15.00 16.16
CA GLY A 131 -15.31 14.61 16.97
C GLY A 131 -14.66 15.83 17.64
N PHE A 132 -14.14 15.60 18.84
CA PHE A 132 -13.16 16.48 19.44
C PHE A 132 -11.77 16.06 18.99
N VAL A 133 -11.03 17.02 18.43
CA VAL A 133 -9.61 16.84 18.15
C VAL A 133 -8.86 17.53 19.26
N VAL A 134 -8.02 16.78 19.97
CA VAL A 134 -7.23 17.28 21.09
C VAL A 134 -5.77 16.96 20.81
N ARG A 135 -4.91 17.96 20.98
CA ARG A 135 -3.46 17.81 20.90
C ARG A 135 -2.88 17.82 22.30
N SER A 136 -2.12 16.79 22.64
CA SER A 136 -1.46 16.63 23.94
C SER A 136 -0.04 16.11 23.74
N SER A 137 0.85 16.42 24.68
CA SER A 137 2.22 15.90 24.77
C SER A 137 2.37 14.71 25.74
N GLY A 138 1.29 14.31 26.43
CA GLY A 138 1.28 13.22 27.42
C GLY A 138 0.87 11.86 26.85
N ASP A 139 0.78 10.86 27.74
CA ASP A 139 0.30 9.52 27.39
C ASP A 139 -1.14 9.57 26.85
N PRO A 140 -1.40 9.05 25.63
CA PRO A 140 -2.72 9.13 25.01
C PRO A 140 -3.82 8.38 25.77
N THR A 141 -3.49 7.29 26.46
CA THR A 141 -4.46 6.48 27.22
C THR A 141 -4.89 7.20 28.49
N ILE A 142 -3.95 7.83 29.21
CA ILE A 142 -4.26 8.66 30.38
C ILE A 142 -5.12 9.86 29.95
N MET A 143 -4.76 10.49 28.84
CA MET A 143 -5.50 11.63 28.29
C MET A 143 -6.92 11.23 27.85
N ALA A 144 -7.10 10.03 27.29
CA ALA A 144 -8.40 9.55 26.86
C ALA A 144 -9.41 9.44 28.02
N THR A 145 -8.96 8.93 29.16
CA THR A 145 -9.80 8.85 30.38
C THR A 145 -10.14 10.24 30.90
N ALA A 146 -9.16 11.15 30.99
CA ALA A 146 -9.38 12.51 31.44
C ALA A 146 -10.36 13.29 30.55
N ILE A 147 -10.27 13.14 29.22
CA ILE A 147 -11.21 13.75 28.26
C ILE A 147 -12.62 13.20 28.45
N ARG A 148 -12.75 11.88 28.64
CA ARG A 148 -14.04 11.23 28.87
C ARG A 148 -14.72 11.77 30.12
N ASP A 149 -13.97 11.84 31.23
CA ASP A 149 -14.48 12.33 32.51
C ASP A 149 -14.88 13.82 32.42
N ALA A 150 -14.10 14.63 31.71
CA ALA A 150 -14.42 16.04 31.49
C ALA A 150 -15.70 16.22 30.66
N LEU A 151 -15.95 15.37 29.66
CA LEU A 151 -17.19 15.42 28.87
C LEU A 151 -18.40 14.99 29.70
N TRP A 152 -18.27 13.90 30.45
CA TRP A 152 -19.34 13.40 31.34
C TRP A 152 -19.61 14.27 32.57
N ALA A 153 -18.67 15.15 32.94
CA ALA A 153 -18.93 16.20 33.93
C ALA A 153 -19.90 17.28 33.41
N VAL A 154 -19.96 17.50 32.09
CA VAL A 154 -20.90 18.42 31.45
C VAL A 154 -22.23 17.72 31.17
N ASP A 155 -22.17 16.55 30.52
CA ASP A 155 -23.34 15.75 30.19
C ASP A 155 -22.99 14.25 30.22
N ARG A 156 -23.58 13.54 31.18
CA ARG A 156 -23.30 12.12 31.43
C ARG A 156 -24.04 11.18 30.48
N ASP A 157 -25.10 11.65 29.85
CA ASP A 157 -25.90 10.85 28.91
C ASP A 157 -25.32 10.91 27.49
N GLN A 158 -24.29 11.73 27.26
CA GLN A 158 -23.66 11.86 25.97
C GLN A 158 -22.91 10.58 25.56
N PRO A 159 -23.29 9.93 24.44
CA PRO A 159 -22.59 8.75 23.94
C PRO A 159 -21.22 9.13 23.38
N ILE A 160 -20.17 8.54 23.95
CA ILE A 160 -18.80 8.66 23.46
C ILE A 160 -18.48 7.37 22.72
N SER A 161 -18.43 7.44 21.39
CA SER A 161 -18.20 6.27 20.53
C SER A 161 -16.81 5.66 20.75
N SER A 162 -15.77 6.49 20.69
CA SER A 162 -14.39 6.09 20.97
C SER A 162 -13.52 7.30 21.29
N VAL A 163 -12.49 7.08 22.08
CA VAL A 163 -11.42 8.07 22.32
C VAL A 163 -10.12 7.40 21.91
N GLU A 164 -9.75 7.61 20.65
CA GLU A 164 -8.61 6.94 20.04
C GLU A 164 -7.50 7.93 19.72
N PRO A 165 -6.24 7.60 20.03
CA PRO A 165 -5.09 8.31 19.50
C PRO A 165 -5.13 8.26 17.97
N LEU A 166 -4.80 9.37 17.30
CA LEU A 166 -4.76 9.41 15.83
C LEU A 166 -3.81 8.35 15.25
N GLN A 167 -2.77 7.97 15.99
CA GLN A 167 -1.83 6.91 15.62
C GLN A 167 -2.52 5.55 15.47
N ASN A 168 -3.52 5.24 16.31
CA ASN A 168 -4.29 4.00 16.20
C ASN A 168 -5.17 4.00 14.96
N LEU A 169 -5.84 5.13 14.67
CA LEU A 169 -6.65 5.27 13.46
C LEU A 169 -5.81 5.09 12.19
N ILE A 170 -4.61 5.67 12.18
CA ILE A 170 -3.61 5.49 11.10
C ILE A 170 -3.19 4.02 10.98
N ALA A 171 -2.99 3.32 12.11
CA ALA A 171 -2.59 1.91 12.11
C ALA A 171 -3.68 1.00 11.54
N VAL A 172 -4.96 1.26 11.87
CA VAL A 172 -6.11 0.47 11.38
C VAL A 172 -6.23 0.54 9.86
N VAL A 173 -5.98 1.71 9.26
CA VAL A 173 -6.02 1.88 7.80
C VAL A 173 -4.94 1.04 7.08
N ASN A 174 -3.84 0.70 7.75
CA ASN A 174 -2.79 -0.18 7.21
C ASN A 174 -3.10 -1.69 7.35
N THR A 175 -4.07 -2.10 8.17
CA THR A 175 -4.25 -3.51 8.52
C THR A 175 -4.72 -4.36 7.34
N GLY A 176 -5.60 -3.83 6.48
CA GLY A 176 -6.10 -4.55 5.30
C GLY A 176 -4.99 -4.88 4.29
N ASP A 177 -4.17 -3.88 3.95
CA ASP A 177 -2.99 -4.05 3.08
C ASP A 177 -2.00 -5.05 3.66
N ARG A 178 -1.84 -5.08 4.99
CA ARG A 178 -0.90 -5.96 5.68
C ARG A 178 -1.33 -7.42 5.61
N VAL A 179 -2.61 -7.72 5.82
CA VAL A 179 -3.13 -9.11 5.72
C VAL A 179 -2.93 -9.66 4.31
N VAL A 180 -3.21 -8.88 3.27
CA VAL A 180 -2.99 -9.30 1.88
C VAL A 180 -1.49 -9.50 1.61
N ALA A 181 -0.63 -8.60 2.10
CA ALA A 181 0.81 -8.74 1.97
C ALA A 181 1.33 -10.01 2.67
N ASP A 182 0.86 -10.31 3.88
CA ASP A 182 1.26 -11.49 4.65
C ASP A 182 0.84 -12.78 3.92
N LEU A 183 -0.37 -12.82 3.35
CA LEU A 183 -0.82 -13.95 2.51
C LEU A 183 0.02 -14.09 1.24
N MET A 184 0.37 -12.99 0.58
CA MET A 184 1.24 -13.01 -0.60
C MET A 184 2.64 -13.52 -0.25
N VAL A 185 3.22 -13.11 0.88
CA VAL A 185 4.50 -13.64 1.37
C VAL A 185 4.38 -15.14 1.63
N PHE A 186 3.33 -15.58 2.31
CA PHE A 186 3.09 -17.00 2.56
C PHE A 186 3.01 -17.81 1.26
N PHE A 187 2.20 -17.39 0.29
CA PHE A 187 2.09 -18.07 -1.00
C PHE A 187 3.38 -18.01 -1.82
N SER A 188 4.13 -16.91 -1.73
CA SER A 188 5.44 -16.79 -2.41
C SER A 188 6.45 -17.77 -1.84
N VAL A 189 6.52 -17.90 -0.51
CA VAL A 189 7.38 -18.89 0.16
C VAL A 189 6.96 -20.30 -0.22
N LEU A 190 5.65 -20.59 -0.23
CA LEU A 190 5.13 -21.91 -0.61
C LEU A 190 5.43 -22.25 -2.07
N ALA A 191 5.23 -21.32 -3.00
CA ALA A 191 5.54 -21.49 -4.41
C ALA A 191 7.05 -21.69 -4.64
N MET A 192 7.88 -20.93 -3.93
CA MET A 192 9.33 -21.09 -3.96
C MET A 192 9.75 -22.48 -3.46
N PHE A 193 9.15 -22.97 -2.38
CA PHE A 193 9.41 -24.30 -1.85
C PHE A 193 8.98 -25.40 -2.83
N LEU A 194 7.77 -25.29 -3.40
CA LEU A 194 7.27 -26.25 -4.38
C LEU A 194 8.11 -26.26 -5.66
N GLY A 195 8.54 -25.08 -6.12
CA GLY A 195 9.47 -24.93 -7.24
C GLY A 195 10.81 -25.58 -6.96
N ALA A 196 11.38 -25.40 -5.76
CA ALA A 196 12.62 -26.05 -5.36
C ALA A 196 12.50 -27.58 -5.34
N ILE A 197 11.41 -28.12 -4.79
CA ILE A 197 11.12 -29.56 -4.81
C ILE A 197 11.01 -30.06 -6.25
N GLY A 198 10.29 -29.35 -7.11
CA GLY A 198 10.11 -29.72 -8.53
C GLY A 198 11.44 -29.74 -9.28
N ILE A 199 12.26 -28.70 -9.15
CA ILE A 199 13.61 -28.63 -9.73
C ILE A 199 14.45 -29.80 -9.21
N TYR A 200 14.46 -30.05 -7.89
CA TYR A 200 15.22 -31.14 -7.33
C TYR A 200 14.78 -32.49 -7.89
N GLY A 201 13.47 -32.76 -7.92
CA GLY A 201 12.90 -34.00 -8.43
C GLY A 201 13.24 -34.24 -9.90
N VAL A 202 13.02 -33.26 -10.76
CA VAL A 202 13.30 -33.37 -12.21
C VAL A 202 14.80 -33.54 -12.47
N MET A 203 15.65 -32.71 -11.87
CA MET A 203 17.10 -32.75 -12.10
C MET A 203 17.72 -34.03 -11.53
N ALA A 204 17.32 -34.43 -10.32
CA ALA A 204 17.83 -35.66 -9.72
C ALA A 204 17.39 -36.89 -10.51
N HIS A 205 16.16 -36.90 -11.06
CA HIS A 205 15.68 -37.96 -11.92
C HIS A 205 16.48 -38.05 -13.23
N LEU A 206 16.71 -36.92 -13.90
CA LEU A 206 17.52 -36.85 -15.13
C LEU A 206 18.96 -37.35 -14.93
N VAL A 207 19.58 -37.03 -13.81
CA VAL A 207 20.92 -37.55 -13.48
C VAL A 207 20.88 -39.03 -13.11
N SER A 208 19.84 -39.46 -12.39
CA SER A 208 19.69 -40.86 -11.97
C SER A 208 19.53 -41.81 -13.15
N GLN A 209 18.78 -41.40 -14.18
CA GLN A 209 18.65 -42.17 -15.44
C GLN A 209 19.99 -42.37 -16.16
N ARG A 210 20.98 -41.50 -15.92
CA ARG A 210 22.32 -41.57 -16.53
C ARG A 210 23.36 -42.26 -15.65
N ILE A 211 22.97 -42.83 -14.51
CA ILE A 211 23.90 -43.51 -13.60
C ILE A 211 24.61 -44.68 -14.30
N HIS A 212 23.91 -45.43 -15.16
CA HIS A 212 24.52 -46.54 -15.90
C HIS A 212 25.62 -46.08 -16.86
N GLU A 213 25.37 -45.00 -17.62
CA GLU A 213 26.39 -44.38 -18.48
C GLU A 213 27.58 -43.85 -17.69
N ILE A 214 27.32 -43.24 -16.52
CA ILE A 214 28.35 -42.76 -15.59
C ILE A 214 29.21 -43.94 -15.11
N GLY A 215 28.60 -45.06 -14.74
CA GLY A 215 29.27 -46.29 -14.32
C GLY A 215 30.15 -46.90 -15.41
N ILE A 216 29.67 -46.98 -16.66
CA ILE A 216 30.46 -47.48 -17.79
C ILE A 216 31.69 -46.58 -18.03
N ARG A 217 31.53 -45.26 -18.02
CA ARG A 217 32.65 -44.31 -18.20
C ARG A 217 33.68 -44.44 -17.08
N MET A 218 33.22 -44.63 -15.85
CA MET A 218 34.09 -44.87 -14.69
C MET A 218 34.87 -46.19 -14.84
N ALA A 219 34.22 -47.27 -15.29
CA ALA A 219 34.87 -48.56 -15.56
C ALA A 219 35.91 -48.49 -16.70
N LEU A 220 35.71 -47.61 -17.68
CA LEU A 220 36.66 -47.31 -18.74
C LEU A 220 37.82 -46.37 -18.29
N GLY A 221 37.89 -46.02 -17.00
CA GLY A 221 38.97 -45.22 -16.44
C GLY A 221 38.80 -43.70 -16.56
N ALA A 222 37.59 -43.21 -16.83
CA ALA A 222 37.34 -41.77 -16.86
C ALA A 222 37.59 -41.12 -15.48
N SER A 223 38.19 -39.93 -15.49
CA SER A 223 38.39 -39.16 -14.25
C SER A 223 37.05 -38.77 -13.61
N PRO A 224 36.84 -39.02 -12.30
CA PRO A 224 35.63 -38.63 -11.57
C PRO A 224 35.32 -37.13 -11.70
N VAL A 225 36.37 -36.29 -11.73
CA VAL A 225 36.24 -34.84 -11.86
C VAL A 225 35.70 -34.46 -13.25
N HIS A 226 36.13 -35.15 -14.29
CA HIS A 226 35.67 -34.90 -15.65
C HIS A 226 34.19 -35.28 -15.82
N VAL A 227 33.79 -36.43 -15.27
CA VAL A 227 32.39 -36.89 -15.30
C VAL A 227 31.48 -35.97 -14.48
N MET A 228 31.90 -35.59 -13.26
CA MET A 228 31.15 -34.65 -12.42
C MET A 228 30.98 -33.28 -13.10
N ARG A 229 32.05 -32.72 -13.69
CA ARG A 229 31.97 -31.44 -14.41
C ARG A 229 31.01 -31.50 -15.58
N MET A 230 31.00 -32.61 -16.33
CA MET A 230 30.07 -32.80 -17.44
C MET A 230 28.62 -32.78 -16.96
N VAL A 231 28.29 -33.56 -15.93
CA VAL A 231 26.92 -33.65 -15.37
C VAL A 231 26.47 -32.30 -14.82
N LEU A 232 27.30 -31.64 -14.02
CA LEU A 232 27.00 -30.31 -13.48
C LEU A 232 26.84 -29.26 -14.59
N SER A 233 27.65 -29.30 -15.65
CA SER A 233 27.54 -28.34 -16.75
C SER A 233 26.24 -28.50 -17.56
N GLN A 234 25.77 -29.74 -17.76
CA GLN A 234 24.50 -30.00 -18.42
C GLN A 234 23.33 -29.57 -17.55
N GLY A 235 23.39 -29.88 -16.25
CA GLY A 235 22.38 -29.46 -15.30
C GLY A 235 22.30 -27.94 -15.17
N LEU A 236 23.44 -27.26 -15.07
CA LEU A 236 23.52 -25.81 -14.95
C LEU A 236 22.98 -25.10 -16.19
N LYS A 237 23.25 -25.60 -17.40
CA LYS A 237 22.68 -25.03 -18.64
C LYS A 237 21.14 -25.05 -18.62
N LEU A 238 20.56 -26.18 -18.21
CA LEU A 238 19.10 -26.31 -18.12
C LEU A 238 18.52 -25.40 -17.02
N ALA A 239 19.17 -25.35 -15.86
CA ALA A 239 18.78 -24.50 -14.75
C ALA A 239 18.84 -23.01 -15.11
N LEU A 240 19.94 -22.55 -15.72
CA LEU A 240 20.07 -21.16 -16.17
C LEU A 240 19.07 -20.80 -17.25
N GLY A 241 18.74 -21.73 -18.16
CA GLY A 241 17.68 -21.53 -19.14
C GLY A 241 16.31 -21.33 -18.48
N GLY A 242 15.96 -22.20 -17.53
CA GLY A 242 14.70 -22.09 -16.77
C GLY A 242 14.63 -20.83 -15.90
N VAL A 243 15.71 -20.50 -15.20
CA VAL A 243 15.82 -19.28 -14.39
C VAL A 243 15.69 -18.03 -15.27
N GLY A 244 16.39 -17.99 -16.40
CA GLY A 244 16.30 -16.86 -17.34
C GLY A 244 14.89 -16.67 -17.89
N ALA A 245 14.24 -17.76 -18.32
CA ALA A 245 12.85 -17.73 -18.77
C ALA A 245 11.90 -17.27 -17.66
N GLY A 246 12.08 -17.75 -16.44
CA GLY A 246 11.30 -17.38 -15.26
C GLY A 246 11.44 -15.90 -14.91
N VAL A 247 12.67 -15.36 -14.92
CA VAL A 247 12.92 -13.93 -14.67
C VAL A 247 12.26 -13.06 -15.73
N LEU A 248 12.36 -13.43 -17.02
CA LEU A 248 11.69 -12.70 -18.10
C LEU A 248 10.17 -12.72 -17.96
N ALA A 249 9.59 -13.88 -17.63
CA ALA A 249 8.16 -14.00 -17.36
C ALA A 249 7.71 -13.15 -16.16
N ALA A 250 8.49 -13.17 -15.07
CA ALA A 250 8.23 -12.35 -13.89
C ALA A 250 8.28 -10.86 -14.21
N LEU A 251 9.29 -10.37 -14.93
CA LEU A 251 9.37 -8.98 -15.37
C LEU A 251 8.16 -8.57 -16.23
N GLY A 252 7.70 -9.47 -17.12
CA GLY A 252 6.49 -9.25 -17.92
C GLY A 252 5.23 -9.12 -17.07
N ALA A 253 5.03 -10.05 -16.12
CA ALA A 253 3.89 -10.03 -15.20
C ALA A 253 3.91 -8.79 -14.30
N THR A 254 5.07 -8.44 -13.74
CA THR A 254 5.27 -7.25 -12.94
C THR A 254 4.88 -5.97 -13.70
N ARG A 255 5.23 -5.88 -14.98
CA ARG A 255 4.86 -4.72 -15.82
C ARG A 255 3.34 -4.63 -16.05
N LEU A 256 2.67 -5.77 -16.20
CA LEU A 256 1.21 -5.82 -16.33
C LEU A 256 0.51 -5.45 -15.01
N LEU A 257 1.08 -5.82 -13.87
CA LEU A 257 0.53 -5.48 -12.55
C LEU A 257 0.82 -4.04 -12.13
N ALA A 258 1.92 -3.45 -12.60
CA ALA A 258 2.27 -2.07 -12.31
C ALA A 258 1.24 -1.04 -12.82
N THR A 259 0.44 -1.40 -13.83
CA THR A 259 -0.68 -0.54 -14.28
C THR A 259 -1.86 -0.54 -13.31
N GLN A 260 -1.91 -1.50 -12.38
CA GLN A 260 -2.96 -1.64 -11.37
C GLN A 260 -2.49 -1.25 -9.96
N LEU A 261 -1.19 -1.35 -9.67
CA LEU A 261 -0.61 -0.96 -8.38
C LEU A 261 -0.15 0.50 -8.39
N TYR A 262 -0.85 1.36 -7.64
CA TYR A 262 -0.43 2.73 -7.40
C TYR A 262 0.84 2.78 -6.53
N GLN A 263 1.90 3.43 -7.03
CA GLN A 263 3.12 3.81 -6.30
C GLN A 263 3.91 2.68 -5.60
N VAL A 264 3.96 1.47 -6.15
CA VAL A 264 4.92 0.44 -5.71
C VAL A 264 6.01 0.29 -6.76
N THR A 265 7.27 0.36 -6.34
CA THR A 265 8.41 0.06 -7.22
C THR A 265 8.29 -1.42 -7.64
N PRO A 266 8.01 -1.73 -8.91
CA PRO A 266 7.57 -3.07 -9.30
C PRO A 266 8.67 -4.13 -9.17
N THR A 267 9.93 -3.69 -9.17
CA THR A 267 11.11 -4.54 -9.23
C THR A 267 11.96 -4.35 -7.98
N ASP A 268 11.90 -5.30 -7.04
CA ASP A 268 12.84 -5.39 -5.94
C ASP A 268 14.11 -6.14 -6.39
N PRO A 269 15.28 -5.47 -6.50
CA PRO A 269 16.52 -6.10 -6.94
C PRO A 269 16.93 -7.28 -6.05
N LEU A 270 16.58 -7.24 -4.76
CA LEU A 270 16.95 -8.28 -3.81
C LEU A 270 16.19 -9.58 -4.12
N THR A 271 14.87 -9.51 -4.26
CA THR A 271 14.04 -10.67 -4.66
C THR A 271 14.46 -11.24 -6.02
N PHE A 272 14.70 -10.38 -7.01
CA PHE A 272 15.14 -10.80 -8.35
C PHE A 272 16.58 -11.36 -8.40
N SER A 273 17.34 -11.25 -7.31
CA SER A 273 18.69 -11.83 -7.20
C SER A 273 18.68 -13.10 -6.34
N VAL A 274 18.03 -13.05 -5.18
CA VAL A 274 18.04 -14.13 -4.18
C VAL A 274 17.29 -15.37 -4.68
N VAL A 275 16.11 -15.20 -5.29
CA VAL A 275 15.28 -16.34 -5.71
C VAL A 275 15.94 -17.13 -6.87
N PRO A 276 16.44 -16.49 -7.95
CA PRO A 276 17.24 -17.17 -8.97
C PRO A 276 18.47 -17.89 -8.41
N LEU A 277 19.19 -17.25 -7.50
CA LEU A 277 20.38 -17.83 -6.87
C LEU A 277 20.02 -19.09 -6.06
N LEU A 278 18.95 -19.03 -5.28
CA LEU A 278 18.43 -20.18 -4.54
C LEU A 278 18.10 -21.35 -5.47
N PHE A 279 17.37 -21.10 -6.56
CA PHE A 279 17.03 -22.16 -7.52
C PHE A 279 18.26 -22.71 -8.24
N ALA A 280 19.27 -21.89 -8.54
CA ALA A 280 20.54 -22.36 -9.08
C ALA A 280 21.27 -23.28 -8.09
N ILE A 281 21.30 -22.94 -6.79
CA ILE A 281 21.88 -23.78 -5.73
C ILE A 281 21.12 -25.10 -5.62
N VAL A 282 19.78 -25.08 -5.62
CA VAL A 282 18.95 -26.29 -5.57
C VAL A 282 19.21 -27.19 -6.78
N ALA A 283 19.29 -26.63 -7.98
CA ALA A 283 19.60 -27.38 -9.19
C ALA A 283 20.99 -28.01 -9.13
N LEU A 284 22.00 -27.29 -8.66
CA LEU A 284 23.36 -27.81 -8.47
C LEU A 284 23.38 -28.95 -7.47
N ALA A 285 22.70 -28.81 -6.32
CA ALA A 285 22.58 -29.87 -5.32
C ALA A 285 21.88 -31.11 -5.90
N ALA A 286 20.80 -30.91 -6.65
CA ALA A 286 20.04 -31.98 -7.31
C ALA A 286 20.85 -32.74 -8.37
N CYS A 287 21.80 -32.08 -9.04
CA CYS A 287 22.71 -32.74 -9.96
C CYS A 287 23.89 -33.42 -9.24
N TYR A 288 24.44 -32.77 -8.22
CA TYR A 288 25.63 -33.22 -7.51
C TYR A 288 25.38 -34.50 -6.71
N VAL A 289 24.29 -34.55 -5.94
CA VAL A 289 24.03 -35.67 -5.00
C VAL A 289 23.87 -37.02 -5.74
N PRO A 290 23.05 -37.14 -6.80
CA PRO A 290 22.92 -38.41 -7.53
C PRO A 290 24.17 -38.74 -8.34
N ALA A 291 24.86 -37.76 -8.94
CA ALA A 291 26.09 -37.98 -9.67
C ALA A 291 27.21 -38.53 -8.75
N TRP A 292 27.34 -37.95 -7.55
CA TRP A 292 28.29 -38.42 -6.55
C TRP A 292 27.99 -39.84 -6.07
N ARG A 293 26.71 -40.16 -5.86
CA ARG A 293 26.30 -41.54 -5.56
C ARG A 293 26.65 -42.48 -6.70
N GLY A 294 26.31 -42.14 -7.94
CA GLY A 294 26.59 -42.96 -9.12
C GLY A 294 28.07 -43.25 -9.35
N MET A 295 28.97 -42.31 -9.04
CA MET A 295 30.43 -42.51 -9.14
C MET A 295 31.00 -43.43 -8.04
N ARG A 296 30.27 -43.64 -6.94
CA ARG A 296 30.68 -44.50 -5.80
C ARG A 296 30.04 -45.89 -5.82
N VAL A 297 29.06 -46.12 -6.70
CA VAL A 297 28.49 -47.45 -6.86
C VAL A 297 29.52 -48.33 -7.57
N ASP A 298 29.85 -49.46 -6.95
CA ASP A 298 30.80 -50.42 -7.45
C ASP A 298 30.30 -50.99 -8.80
N PRO A 299 31.04 -50.86 -9.91
CA PRO A 299 30.59 -51.28 -11.25
C PRO A 299 30.18 -52.77 -11.32
N LEU A 300 30.64 -53.60 -10.38
CA LEU A 300 30.26 -55.01 -10.25
C LEU A 300 28.85 -55.24 -9.68
N VAL A 301 28.26 -54.28 -8.95
CA VAL A 301 26.88 -54.38 -8.43
C VAL A 301 25.85 -54.01 -9.50
N ALA A 302 26.24 -53.17 -10.46
CA ALA A 302 25.37 -52.73 -11.56
C ALA A 302 25.09 -53.83 -12.62
N LEU A 303 25.93 -54.89 -12.69
CA LEU A 303 25.75 -56.03 -13.61
C LEU A 303 24.96 -57.20 -13.01
N ARG A 304 24.58 -57.14 -11.73
CA ARG A 304 23.95 -58.28 -11.01
C ARG A 304 22.43 -58.14 -10.83
N TYR A 305 21.83 -57.12 -11.48
CA TYR A 305 20.38 -56.95 -11.63
C TYR A 305 20.01 -57.07 -13.11
N GLU A 306 20.21 -58.26 -13.67
CA GLU A 306 19.37 -58.83 -14.74
C GLU A 306 18.77 -60.13 -14.23
#